data_AF-A0A1G1YUS2-F1
#
_entry.id   AF-A0A1G1YUS2-F1
#
_cell.length_a   1.000
_cell.length_b   1.000
_cell.length_c   1.000
_cell.angle_alpha   90.00
_cell.angle_beta   90.00
_cell.angle_gamma   90.00
#
_symmetry.space_group_name_H-M   'P 1'
#
loop_
_entity.id
_entity.type
_entity.pdbx_description
1 polymer ?
#
loop_
_entity_poly.entity_id
_entity_poly.type
_entity_poly.pdbx_seq_one_letter_code
_entity_poly.pdbx_strand_id
1 'polypeptide(L)'
;MEKRGVLVLLILVVLLLVVSCGVERGVDDMQIESTQEKSDSTVSKIDDTIADNTIQQKVEVEKNVEQINETVSPKKEIVVAKEPVTEKELSVKEKHWKRVFEKAFAEVDCPKARDPMTLPEGYYRGPMFDAHIHMQSLPDGTPGFEDSYYTGSNIGIKQSINEWVCMLDTENTSGALVFFAVWEPIVNESVELVRLAMEKYPGRFVPFIMPPENDGSPGGSSTVDWKKLDAMLNVQPGLFRGYGEIGLYGHSGGAAPLPPDSARLQEIYPIVRKHKLVVYFHLGEGQKEAFEKVLSANPDITFIWHGDQLADCGQCDGSLRDVTEILEKHPNVYYGVDELYGDVFLLNEDYTKEEFIAHFKNYEPLLTKDLETWKEFIEKHPNQVLWDTDRGVGSTWSVDPEVAVVLNDYSRAFIGRLDKNVQEKFAYKNAQWLFAEGKK
;
A
#
# COMPACT_ATOMS: atom_id res chain seq x y z
N MET A 1 29.95 58.39 38.67
CA MET A 1 29.13 57.34 38.04
C MET A 1 29.65 57.15 36.61
N GLU A 2 30.89 56.72 36.38
CA GLU A 2 31.42 55.35 36.49
C GLU A 2 30.50 54.29 35.87
N LYS A 3 30.82 53.46 34.87
CA LYS A 3 31.96 53.22 33.92
C LYS A 3 31.30 52.48 32.71
N ARG A 4 31.57 52.82 31.43
CA ARG A 4 32.48 52.11 30.48
C ARG A 4 32.45 50.57 30.64
N GLY A 5 32.23 49.69 29.64
CA GLY A 5 32.48 49.71 28.19
C GLY A 5 33.26 48.41 27.81
N VAL A 6 33.25 48.01 26.52
CA VAL A 6 34.05 46.94 25.83
C VAL A 6 33.43 45.51 25.91
N LEU A 7 32.96 44.81 24.85
CA LEU A 7 33.38 44.46 23.46
C LEU A 7 34.33 43.23 23.37
N VAL A 8 34.11 42.40 22.31
CA VAL A 8 35.01 41.39 21.66
C VAL A 8 34.81 39.93 22.17
N LEU A 9 34.22 38.97 21.44
CA LEU A 9 34.53 38.24 20.17
C LEU A 9 35.77 37.31 20.24
N LEU A 10 35.60 35.98 20.06
CA LEU A 10 36.52 34.96 19.46
C LEU A 10 36.04 33.53 19.89
N ILE A 11 35.62 32.60 19.01
CA ILE A 11 36.36 31.76 18.02
C ILE A 11 36.89 30.41 18.59
N LEU A 12 36.40 29.33 17.96
CA LEU A 12 36.97 27.98 17.61
C LEU A 12 37.60 27.01 18.64
N VAL A 13 37.08 25.76 18.56
CA VAL A 13 37.76 24.44 18.36
C VAL A 13 38.75 23.88 19.38
N VAL A 14 38.40 22.72 19.95
CA VAL A 14 39.22 21.50 20.24
C VAL A 14 38.20 20.36 20.53
N LEU A 15 37.82 19.40 19.67
CA LEU A 15 38.51 18.24 19.04
C LEU A 15 39.26 17.29 20.00
N LEU A 16 38.82 16.02 20.00
CA LEU A 16 39.50 14.78 20.39
C LEU A 16 39.68 14.44 21.88
N LEU A 17 38.94 13.42 22.31
CA LEU A 17 39.50 12.32 23.12
C LEU A 17 39.14 10.98 22.46
N VAL A 18 40.18 10.36 21.88
CA VAL A 18 40.29 8.95 21.50
C VAL A 18 40.72 8.14 22.73
N VAL A 19 40.44 6.83 22.70
CA VAL A 19 41.10 5.67 23.38
C VAL A 19 39.99 4.78 23.98
N SER A 20 39.52 3.74 23.28
CA SER A 20 40.11 2.40 23.02
C SER A 20 39.81 1.38 24.13
N CYS A 21 39.39 0.18 23.69
CA CYS A 21 39.40 -1.17 24.32
C CYS A 21 38.05 -1.86 24.06
N GLY A 22 37.94 -3.10 23.56
CA GLY A 22 38.93 -4.11 23.23
C GLY A 22 38.25 -5.28 22.52
N VAL A 23 39.03 -5.97 21.70
CA VAL A 23 38.70 -7.21 20.99
C VAL A 23 38.85 -8.39 21.96
N GLU A 24 37.86 -9.28 22.04
CA GLU A 24 38.10 -10.67 22.43
C GLU A 24 37.43 -11.61 21.42
N ARG A 25 38.30 -12.43 20.81
CA ARG A 25 37.97 -13.60 20.01
C ARG A 25 37.71 -14.77 20.97
N GLY A 26 36.59 -15.44 20.82
CA GLY A 26 36.35 -16.78 21.36
C GLY A 26 36.00 -17.72 20.22
N VAL A 27 36.94 -18.60 19.88
CA VAL A 27 36.77 -19.77 19.02
C VAL A 27 36.21 -20.87 19.90
N ASP A 28 35.13 -21.53 19.50
CA ASP A 28 34.89 -22.93 19.87
C ASP A 28 34.24 -23.66 18.68
N ASP A 29 35.02 -24.60 18.16
CA ASP A 29 34.62 -25.65 17.24
C ASP A 29 33.56 -26.53 17.91
N MET A 30 32.47 -26.83 17.20
CA MET A 30 31.72 -28.04 17.47
C MET A 30 31.16 -28.63 16.17
N GLN A 31 31.93 -29.59 15.63
CA GLN A 31 31.46 -30.59 14.69
C GLN A 31 30.49 -31.52 15.41
N ILE A 32 29.24 -31.65 14.94
CA ILE A 32 28.45 -32.89 15.12
C ILE A 32 27.66 -33.18 13.84
N GLU A 33 28.12 -34.24 13.19
CA GLU A 33 27.45 -35.29 12.43
C GLU A 33 26.16 -35.01 11.62
N SER A 34 26.31 -35.33 10.34
CA SER A 34 25.26 -35.69 9.40
C SER A 34 24.46 -36.92 9.86
N THR A 35 23.14 -36.78 9.92
CA THR A 35 22.23 -37.92 9.80
C THR A 35 21.36 -37.72 8.56
N GLN A 36 21.70 -38.53 7.57
CA GLN A 36 21.05 -38.68 6.29
C GLN A 36 19.94 -39.72 6.46
N GLU A 37 18.70 -39.30 6.66
CA GLU A 37 17.54 -40.19 6.57
C GLU A 37 16.96 -40.16 5.16
N LYS A 38 17.22 -41.26 4.44
CA LYS A 38 16.45 -41.71 3.29
C LYS A 38 14.99 -41.90 3.70
N SER A 39 14.06 -41.28 2.98
CA SER A 39 12.73 -41.86 2.79
C SER A 39 12.44 -41.99 1.29
N ASP A 40 12.47 -43.23 0.85
CA ASP A 40 11.83 -43.71 -0.37
C ASP A 40 10.32 -43.55 -0.21
N SER A 41 9.64 -42.94 -1.18
CA SER A 41 8.25 -43.27 -1.45
C SER A 41 7.91 -43.00 -2.93
N THR A 42 8.08 -44.07 -3.69
CA THR A 42 7.14 -44.64 -4.67
C THR A 42 6.39 -43.67 -5.60
N VAL A 43 6.99 -43.49 -6.76
CA VAL A 43 6.33 -43.15 -8.03
C VAL A 43 5.29 -44.23 -8.35
N SER A 44 4.01 -43.86 -8.38
CA SER A 44 2.99 -44.65 -9.07
C SER A 44 2.68 -44.00 -10.42
N LYS A 45 2.92 -44.78 -11.46
CA LYS A 45 2.54 -44.51 -12.85
C LYS A 45 1.03 -44.66 -12.96
N ILE A 46 0.36 -43.68 -13.57
CA ILE A 46 -0.91 -43.90 -14.26
C ILE A 46 -0.70 -43.33 -15.66
N ASP A 47 -0.52 -44.25 -16.61
CA ASP A 47 -0.57 -43.97 -18.04
C ASP A 47 -2.02 -43.72 -18.47
N ASP A 48 -2.17 -42.69 -19.30
CA ASP A 48 -3.01 -42.57 -20.48
C ASP A 48 -4.19 -43.53 -20.64
N THR A 49 -5.42 -43.00 -20.66
CA THR A 49 -6.35 -43.33 -21.76
C THR A 49 -7.49 -42.31 -21.94
N ILE A 50 -7.69 -41.94 -23.21
CA ILE A 50 -8.93 -41.54 -23.92
C ILE A 50 -9.33 -40.05 -23.88
N ALA A 51 -8.93 -39.38 -24.96
CA ALA A 51 -9.70 -38.36 -25.65
C ALA A 51 -11.02 -38.95 -26.21
N ASP A 52 -12.16 -38.31 -25.95
CA ASP A 52 -13.13 -37.90 -26.97
C ASP A 52 -14.37 -37.30 -26.29
N ASN A 53 -14.86 -36.18 -26.82
CA ASN A 53 -16.23 -35.65 -26.79
C ASN A 53 -16.24 -34.12 -26.71
N THR A 54 -15.79 -33.51 -27.80
CA THR A 54 -16.32 -32.24 -28.25
C THR A 54 -17.45 -32.55 -29.24
N ILE A 55 -18.48 -31.69 -29.28
CA ILE A 55 -19.63 -31.69 -30.21
C ILE A 55 -20.84 -32.50 -29.73
N GLN A 56 -21.69 -31.87 -28.92
CA GLN A 56 -23.17 -31.87 -29.10
C GLN A 56 -23.82 -31.00 -28.00
N GLN A 57 -23.95 -29.71 -28.25
CA GLN A 57 -25.05 -28.91 -27.72
C GLN A 57 -25.16 -27.60 -28.49
N LYS A 58 -25.67 -27.73 -29.70
CA LYS A 58 -26.29 -26.65 -30.47
C LYS A 58 -27.49 -27.33 -31.16
N VAL A 59 -28.63 -26.66 -31.14
CA VAL A 59 -29.97 -27.09 -31.62
C VAL A 59 -30.87 -27.62 -30.49
N GLU A 60 -31.55 -26.70 -29.81
CA GLU A 60 -33.01 -26.73 -29.63
C GLU A 60 -33.48 -25.37 -29.10
N VAL A 61 -33.62 -24.43 -30.02
CA VAL A 61 -34.44 -23.23 -29.88
C VAL A 61 -35.58 -23.42 -30.88
N GLU A 62 -36.80 -23.06 -30.47
CA GLU A 62 -38.05 -23.05 -31.23
C GLU A 62 -38.85 -24.36 -31.29
N LYS A 63 -39.80 -24.47 -30.35
CA LYS A 63 -41.23 -24.73 -30.65
C LYS A 63 -42.04 -24.71 -29.35
N ASN A 64 -42.93 -23.73 -29.22
CA ASN A 64 -44.32 -23.88 -28.76
C ASN A 64 -44.93 -22.49 -28.53
N VAL A 65 -45.58 -21.99 -29.58
CA VAL A 65 -46.55 -20.89 -29.57
C VAL A 65 -47.86 -21.49 -30.07
N GLU A 66 -48.99 -21.00 -29.52
CA GLU A 66 -50.40 -21.27 -29.87
C GLU A 66 -50.95 -22.64 -29.42
N GLN A 67 -52.09 -22.79 -28.73
CA GLN A 67 -53.33 -22.02 -28.56
C GLN A 67 -53.94 -22.39 -27.19
N ILE A 68 -54.60 -21.46 -26.47
CA ILE A 68 -55.95 -21.66 -25.88
C ILE A 68 -56.63 -20.26 -25.75
N ASN A 69 -57.79 -20.11 -26.38
CA ASN A 69 -58.65 -18.93 -26.34
C ASN A 69 -59.59 -18.91 -25.12
N GLU A 70 -59.86 -17.67 -24.67
CA GLU A 70 -61.09 -17.11 -24.12
C GLU A 70 -61.96 -17.90 -23.12
N THR A 71 -61.99 -17.41 -21.88
CA THR A 71 -63.24 -17.29 -21.13
C THR A 71 -63.20 -16.02 -20.26
N VAL A 72 -63.95 -15.00 -20.66
CA VAL A 72 -64.10 -13.74 -19.91
C VAL A 72 -65.26 -13.86 -18.93
N SER A 73 -65.00 -13.54 -17.65
CA SER A 73 -66.01 -13.23 -16.63
C SER A 73 -65.44 -12.22 -15.63
N PRO A 74 -66.29 -11.45 -14.94
CA PRO A 74 -66.08 -10.02 -14.74
C PRO A 74 -65.09 -9.66 -13.63
N LYS A 75 -64.41 -8.52 -13.85
CA LYS A 75 -63.49 -7.86 -12.92
C LYS A 75 -64.08 -7.76 -11.51
N LYS A 76 -63.52 -8.53 -10.59
CA LYS A 76 -63.60 -8.30 -9.15
C LYS A 76 -62.41 -7.39 -8.82
N GLU A 77 -62.68 -6.16 -8.38
CA GLU A 77 -61.65 -5.31 -7.77
C GLU A 77 -61.05 -6.06 -6.59
N ILE A 78 -59.83 -6.57 -6.78
CA ILE A 78 -58.99 -7.02 -5.68
C ILE A 78 -58.36 -5.75 -5.12
N VAL A 79 -58.95 -5.26 -4.03
CA VAL A 79 -58.27 -4.32 -3.14
C VAL A 79 -57.09 -5.10 -2.56
N VAL A 80 -55.91 -4.92 -3.17
CA VAL A 80 -54.65 -5.36 -2.57
C VAL A 80 -54.46 -4.51 -1.32
N ALA A 81 -54.85 -5.07 -0.19
CA ALA A 81 -54.45 -4.55 1.11
C ALA A 81 -52.92 -4.52 1.11
N LYS A 82 -52.33 -3.32 1.05
CA LYS A 82 -50.93 -3.12 1.41
C LYS A 82 -50.80 -3.55 2.87
N GLU A 83 -50.31 -4.76 3.10
CA GLU A 83 -49.78 -5.10 4.42
C GLU A 83 -48.74 -4.04 4.79
N PRO A 84 -48.80 -3.48 6.01
CA PRO A 84 -47.80 -2.53 6.45
C PRO A 84 -46.46 -3.24 6.48
N VAL A 85 -45.54 -2.82 5.61
CA VAL A 85 -44.13 -3.20 5.66
C VAL A 85 -43.66 -2.80 7.05
N THR A 86 -43.55 -3.77 7.94
CA THR A 86 -43.04 -3.55 9.28
C THR A 86 -41.55 -3.32 9.10
N GLU A 87 -41.11 -2.08 9.26
CA GLU A 87 -39.69 -1.73 9.24
C GLU A 87 -38.99 -2.61 10.26
N LYS A 88 -38.21 -3.58 9.77
CA LYS A 88 -37.44 -4.48 10.63
C LYS A 88 -36.43 -3.62 11.38
N GLU A 89 -36.56 -3.56 12.70
CA GLU A 89 -35.62 -2.79 13.51
C GLU A 89 -34.21 -3.37 13.38
N LEU A 90 -33.26 -2.52 12.99
CA LEU A 90 -31.85 -2.91 12.86
C LEU A 90 -31.26 -3.26 14.24
N SER A 91 -30.42 -4.29 14.27
CA SER A 91 -29.61 -4.64 15.43
C SER A 91 -28.61 -3.53 15.78
N VAL A 92 -28.05 -3.58 17.00
CA VAL A 92 -27.01 -2.63 17.44
C VAL A 92 -25.82 -2.61 16.48
N LYS A 93 -25.37 -3.79 16.03
CA LYS A 93 -24.27 -3.93 15.08
C LYS A 93 -24.61 -3.34 13.71
N GLU A 94 -25.81 -3.61 13.18
CA GLU A 94 -26.26 -3.04 11.90
C GLU A 94 -26.41 -1.51 11.97
N LYS A 95 -26.98 -0.97 13.06
CA LYS A 95 -27.07 0.48 13.30
C LYS A 95 -25.69 1.13 13.36
N HIS A 96 -24.73 0.48 14.03
CA HIS A 96 -23.36 0.95 14.13
C HIS A 96 -22.68 1.03 12.76
N TRP A 97 -22.65 -0.07 12.00
CA TRP A 97 -21.97 -0.07 10.70
C TRP A 97 -22.65 0.80 9.66
N LYS A 98 -23.99 0.90 9.68
CA LYS A 98 -24.71 1.87 8.85
C LYS A 98 -24.22 3.29 9.11
N ARG A 99 -24.12 3.70 10.38
CA ARG A 99 -23.61 5.02 10.76
C ARG A 99 -22.16 5.22 10.32
N VAL A 100 -21.30 4.23 10.56
CA VAL A 100 -19.87 4.29 10.21
C VAL A 100 -19.70 4.45 8.69
N PHE A 101 -20.42 3.67 7.87
CA PHE A 101 -20.34 3.80 6.42
C PHE A 101 -20.95 5.10 5.88
N GLU A 102 -22.07 5.57 6.45
CA GLU A 102 -22.62 6.89 6.11
C GLU A 102 -21.58 8.01 6.34
N LYS A 103 -20.82 7.94 7.45
CA LYS A 103 -19.74 8.88 7.75
C LYS A 103 -18.50 8.68 6.90
N ALA A 104 -18.14 7.44 6.59
CA ALA A 104 -16.97 7.11 5.76
C ALA A 104 -17.05 7.72 4.36
N PHE A 105 -18.27 7.96 3.86
CA PHE A 105 -18.53 8.57 2.56
C PHE A 105 -19.21 9.94 2.66
N ALA A 106 -19.17 10.58 3.84
CA ALA A 106 -19.70 11.91 4.03
C ALA A 106 -18.97 12.92 3.13
N GLU A 107 -19.73 13.88 2.61
CA GLU A 107 -19.17 14.93 1.77
C GLU A 107 -18.24 15.84 2.59
N VAL A 108 -17.16 16.28 1.95
CA VAL A 108 -16.16 17.19 2.52
C VAL A 108 -16.10 18.47 1.69
N ASP A 109 -15.80 19.59 2.34
CA ASP A 109 -15.57 20.84 1.62
C ASP A 109 -14.20 20.75 0.93
N CYS A 110 -14.23 20.50 -0.38
CA CYS A 110 -13.02 20.28 -1.14
C CYS A 110 -12.60 21.55 -1.91
N PRO A 111 -11.34 22.01 -1.74
CA PRO A 111 -10.82 23.11 -2.54
C PRO A 111 -10.85 22.80 -4.04
N LYS A 112 -10.81 23.86 -4.84
CA LYS A 112 -10.69 23.71 -6.29
C LYS A 112 -9.34 23.06 -6.62
N ALA A 113 -9.38 22.04 -7.49
CA ALA A 113 -8.21 21.41 -8.06
C ALA A 113 -7.18 22.42 -8.60
N ARG A 114 -5.92 22.19 -8.26
CA ARG A 114 -4.76 22.88 -8.79
C ARG A 114 -4.62 22.52 -10.26
N ASP A 115 -4.62 23.51 -11.16
CA ASP A 115 -4.30 23.28 -12.58
C ASP A 115 -2.77 23.19 -12.77
N PRO A 116 -2.20 22.01 -13.10
CA PRO A 116 -0.76 21.87 -13.29
C PRO A 116 -0.22 22.74 -14.41
N MET A 117 -1.06 23.16 -15.37
CA MET A 117 -0.63 24.02 -16.48
C MET A 117 -0.20 25.42 -16.03
N THR A 118 -0.59 25.82 -14.82
CA THR A 118 -0.22 27.10 -14.22
C THR A 118 1.06 27.03 -13.38
N LEU A 119 1.69 25.85 -13.26
CA LEU A 119 2.98 25.71 -12.58
C LEU A 119 4.10 26.37 -13.38
N PRO A 120 5.23 26.77 -12.75
CA PRO A 120 6.36 27.37 -13.43
C PRO A 120 6.91 26.51 -14.59
N GLU A 121 7.66 27.14 -15.50
CA GLU A 121 8.38 26.40 -16.54
C GLU A 121 9.44 25.50 -15.90
N GLY A 122 9.59 24.28 -16.43
CA GLY A 122 10.50 23.27 -15.89
C GLY A 122 9.87 22.32 -14.87
N TYR A 123 8.63 22.56 -14.42
CA TYR A 123 7.85 21.59 -13.66
C TYR A 123 7.21 20.55 -14.59
N TYR A 124 7.02 19.34 -14.09
CA TYR A 124 6.19 18.33 -14.73
C TYR A 124 4.71 18.68 -14.61
N ARG A 125 4.03 18.85 -15.75
CA ARG A 125 2.62 19.28 -15.83
C ARG A 125 1.67 18.17 -16.29
N GLY A 126 2.17 16.94 -16.41
CA GLY A 126 1.37 15.79 -16.86
C GLY A 126 0.62 15.08 -15.72
N PRO A 127 -0.03 13.93 -16.03
CA PRO A 127 -0.75 13.12 -15.05
C PRO A 127 0.17 12.56 -13.97
N MET A 128 -0.37 12.38 -12.76
CA MET A 128 0.32 11.69 -11.66
C MET A 128 -0.54 10.54 -11.14
N PHE A 129 0.11 9.52 -10.59
CA PHE A 129 -0.55 8.40 -9.92
C PHE A 129 0.34 7.96 -8.76
N ASP A 130 -0.19 8.01 -7.54
CA ASP A 130 0.58 7.77 -6.33
C ASP A 130 0.70 6.26 -6.07
N ALA A 131 1.92 5.72 -6.06
CA ALA A 131 2.10 4.28 -5.91
C ALA A 131 1.96 3.79 -4.46
N HIS A 132 1.75 4.67 -3.47
CA HIS A 132 1.68 4.25 -2.07
C HIS A 132 0.91 5.22 -1.17
N ILE A 133 -0.29 4.85 -0.76
CA ILE A 133 -1.01 5.52 0.33
C ILE A 133 -1.71 4.54 1.28
N HIS A 134 -1.73 4.87 2.57
CA HIS A 134 -2.36 4.10 3.63
C HIS A 134 -3.73 4.65 4.00
N MET A 135 -4.77 3.86 3.78
CA MET A 135 -6.09 4.17 4.29
C MET A 135 -6.19 3.80 5.76
N GLN A 136 -6.67 4.72 6.60
CA GLN A 136 -6.92 4.44 8.00
C GLN A 136 -7.95 3.32 8.17
N SER A 137 -7.81 2.54 9.24
CA SER A 137 -8.71 1.42 9.50
C SER A 137 -10.12 1.87 9.90
N LEU A 138 -11.08 0.97 9.71
CA LEU A 138 -12.37 1.06 10.41
C LEU A 138 -12.15 0.88 11.92
N PRO A 139 -13.09 1.35 12.77
CA PRO A 139 -13.05 1.02 14.18
C PRO A 139 -13.18 -0.50 14.37
N ASP A 140 -12.23 -1.11 15.10
CA ASP A 140 -12.18 -2.56 15.36
C ASP A 140 -12.57 -2.94 16.80
N GLY A 141 -13.01 -1.95 17.59
CA GLY A 141 -13.62 -2.14 18.90
C GLY A 141 -15.04 -2.72 18.82
N THR A 142 -15.63 -2.98 19.99
CA THR A 142 -17.00 -3.52 20.07
C THR A 142 -18.01 -2.56 19.40
N PRO A 143 -18.88 -3.04 18.49
CA PRO A 143 -19.90 -2.19 17.86
C PRO A 143 -20.93 -1.65 18.85
N GLY A 144 -21.46 -0.46 18.56
CA GLY A 144 -22.60 0.12 19.30
C GLY A 144 -22.24 1.21 20.30
N PHE A 145 -20.95 1.51 20.48
CA PHE A 145 -20.52 2.65 21.26
C PHE A 145 -20.63 3.98 20.47
N GLU A 146 -20.65 5.08 21.22
CA GLU A 146 -20.50 6.43 20.70
C GLU A 146 -19.10 6.63 20.10
N ASP A 147 -18.96 7.57 19.18
CA ASP A 147 -17.72 7.75 18.41
C ASP A 147 -16.51 8.11 19.29
N SER A 148 -16.72 8.78 20.43
CA SER A 148 -15.68 9.11 21.40
C SER A 148 -15.05 7.91 22.11
N TYR A 149 -15.65 6.73 21.99
CA TYR A 149 -15.09 5.48 22.51
C TYR A 149 -13.92 4.98 21.67
N TYR A 150 -13.93 5.21 20.37
CA TYR A 150 -12.92 4.70 19.45
C TYR A 150 -11.69 5.62 19.46
N THR A 151 -10.53 5.03 19.74
CA THR A 151 -9.24 5.71 19.71
C THR A 151 -8.62 5.63 18.33
N GLY A 152 -7.82 6.63 17.94
CA GLY A 152 -7.23 6.71 16.61
C GLY A 152 -8.07 7.52 15.62
N SER A 153 -7.64 7.53 14.36
CA SER A 153 -8.22 8.33 13.28
C SER A 153 -9.00 7.45 12.30
N ASN A 154 -9.93 6.65 12.82
CA ASN A 154 -10.64 5.66 12.01
C ASN A 154 -11.54 6.30 10.95
N ILE A 155 -11.64 5.62 9.79
CA ILE A 155 -12.61 5.92 8.75
C ILE A 155 -14.03 5.73 9.29
N GLY A 156 -14.90 6.71 9.04
CA GLY A 156 -16.28 6.73 9.53
C GLY A 156 -16.44 7.15 10.98
N ILE A 157 -15.34 7.55 11.65
CA ILE A 157 -15.35 8.14 13.00
C ILE A 157 -14.77 9.55 12.96
N LYS A 158 -13.48 9.68 12.64
CA LYS A 158 -12.77 10.97 12.57
C LYS A 158 -12.40 11.37 11.15
N GLN A 159 -12.31 10.41 10.25
CA GLN A 159 -11.91 10.62 8.87
C GLN A 159 -12.92 10.00 7.90
N SER A 160 -12.83 10.38 6.63
CA SER A 160 -13.66 9.86 5.55
C SER A 160 -12.83 9.54 4.31
N ILE A 161 -13.31 8.64 3.46
CA ILE A 161 -12.71 8.36 2.15
C ILE A 161 -12.78 9.59 1.25
N ASN A 162 -13.78 10.46 1.43
CA ASN A 162 -13.89 11.69 0.65
C ASN A 162 -12.73 12.66 0.95
N GLU A 163 -12.09 12.61 2.11
CA GLU A 163 -10.88 13.40 2.39
C GLU A 163 -9.73 12.97 1.48
N TRP A 164 -9.54 11.65 1.31
CA TRP A 164 -8.55 11.09 0.39
C TRP A 164 -8.82 11.42 -1.07
N VAL A 165 -10.08 11.33 -1.50
CA VAL A 165 -10.47 11.74 -2.86
C VAL A 165 -10.22 13.23 -3.05
N CYS A 166 -10.60 14.06 -2.07
CA CYS A 166 -10.39 15.50 -2.12
C CYS A 166 -8.91 15.87 -2.19
N MET A 167 -8.07 15.22 -1.39
CA MET A 167 -6.61 15.39 -1.43
C MET A 167 -6.09 15.16 -2.85
N LEU A 168 -6.38 13.97 -3.42
CA LEU A 168 -5.92 13.60 -4.76
C LEU A 168 -6.49 14.52 -5.86
N ASP A 169 -7.74 14.97 -5.72
CA ASP A 169 -8.38 15.91 -6.66
C ASP A 169 -7.72 17.30 -6.57
N THR A 170 -7.44 17.77 -5.36
CA THR A 170 -6.84 19.09 -5.13
C THR A 170 -5.45 19.17 -5.74
N GLU A 171 -4.63 18.13 -5.60
CA GLU A 171 -3.28 18.08 -6.17
C GLU A 171 -3.21 17.57 -7.63
N ASN A 172 -4.37 17.24 -8.22
CA ASN A 172 -4.48 16.73 -9.58
C ASN A 172 -3.66 15.43 -9.83
N THR A 173 -3.71 14.52 -8.86
CA THR A 173 -3.26 13.12 -8.98
C THR A 173 -4.45 12.26 -9.39
N SER A 174 -4.27 11.36 -10.36
CA SER A 174 -5.38 10.62 -11.02
C SER A 174 -5.85 9.35 -10.30
N GLY A 175 -5.01 8.78 -9.44
CA GLY A 175 -5.35 7.64 -8.60
C GLY A 175 -4.19 7.23 -7.70
N ALA A 176 -4.39 6.17 -6.94
CA ALA A 176 -3.34 5.62 -6.09
C ALA A 176 -3.44 4.10 -5.90
N LEU A 177 -2.32 3.46 -5.53
CA LEU A 177 -2.35 2.16 -4.86
C LEU A 177 -2.68 2.41 -3.39
N VAL A 178 -3.73 1.77 -2.89
CA VAL A 178 -4.29 2.08 -1.57
C VAL A 178 -4.28 0.86 -0.68
N PHE A 179 -3.62 1.01 0.47
CA PHE A 179 -3.48 -0.02 1.48
C PHE A 179 -4.64 0.05 2.46
N PHE A 180 -5.56 -0.91 2.35
CA PHE A 180 -6.71 -1.01 3.23
C PHE A 180 -6.46 -2.03 4.34
N ALA A 181 -6.62 -1.58 5.57
CA ALA A 181 -6.66 -2.41 6.76
C ALA A 181 -7.73 -3.52 6.67
N VAL A 182 -7.30 -4.79 6.59
CA VAL A 182 -8.20 -5.96 6.65
C VAL A 182 -7.70 -6.97 7.67
N TRP A 183 -8.38 -7.06 8.81
CA TRP A 183 -8.07 -7.99 9.89
C TRP A 183 -9.29 -8.34 10.73
N GLU A 184 -9.15 -9.34 11.59
CA GLU A 184 -10.18 -9.69 12.56
C GLU A 184 -10.25 -8.65 13.70
N PRO A 185 -11.44 -8.25 14.16
CA PRO A 185 -12.75 -8.87 13.89
C PRO A 185 -13.55 -8.23 12.74
N ILE A 186 -12.95 -7.33 11.95
CA ILE A 186 -13.64 -6.44 11.00
C ILE A 186 -13.50 -6.85 9.52
N VAL A 187 -13.08 -8.08 9.22
CA VAL A 187 -12.78 -8.50 7.84
C VAL A 187 -13.92 -8.21 6.87
N ASN A 188 -15.16 -8.58 7.19
CA ASN A 188 -16.30 -8.38 6.29
C ASN A 188 -16.59 -6.89 6.08
N GLU A 189 -16.52 -6.10 7.14
CA GLU A 189 -16.80 -4.68 7.10
C GLU A 189 -15.71 -3.88 6.37
N SER A 190 -14.43 -4.26 6.54
CA SER A 190 -13.34 -3.69 5.73
C SER A 190 -13.50 -4.02 4.24
N VAL A 191 -13.82 -5.27 3.90
CA VAL A 191 -14.06 -5.67 2.49
C VAL A 191 -15.25 -4.90 1.90
N GLU A 192 -16.32 -4.71 2.68
CA GLU A 192 -17.48 -3.93 2.26
C GLU A 192 -17.14 -2.45 2.04
N LEU A 193 -16.35 -1.84 2.92
CA LEU A 193 -15.85 -0.47 2.73
C LEU A 193 -15.09 -0.33 1.41
N VAL A 194 -14.18 -1.27 1.12
CA VAL A 194 -13.40 -1.27 -0.12
C VAL A 194 -14.31 -1.42 -1.33
N ARG A 195 -15.29 -2.34 -1.29
CA ARG A 195 -16.26 -2.52 -2.37
C ARG A 195 -17.03 -1.24 -2.65
N LEU A 196 -17.57 -0.60 -1.61
CA LEU A 196 -18.29 0.67 -1.72
C LEU A 196 -17.40 1.78 -2.27
N ALA A 197 -16.13 1.84 -1.86
CA ALA A 197 -15.17 2.80 -2.37
C ALA A 197 -14.89 2.61 -3.86
N MET A 198 -14.69 1.36 -4.31
CA MET A 198 -14.47 1.07 -5.74
C MET A 198 -15.71 1.38 -6.60
N GLU A 199 -16.91 1.19 -6.05
CA GLU A 199 -18.16 1.52 -6.74
C GLU A 199 -18.40 3.04 -6.83
N LYS A 200 -18.13 3.77 -5.75
CA LYS A 200 -18.30 5.24 -5.72
C LYS A 200 -17.21 5.95 -6.54
N TYR A 201 -15.99 5.42 -6.57
CA TYR A 201 -14.82 6.03 -7.19
C TYR A 201 -14.12 5.09 -8.18
N PRO A 202 -14.78 4.71 -9.29
CA PRO A 202 -14.25 3.74 -10.23
C PRO A 202 -12.93 4.21 -10.84
N GLY A 203 -11.89 3.37 -10.74
CA GLY A 203 -10.56 3.65 -11.29
C GLY A 203 -9.71 4.62 -10.46
N ARG A 204 -10.22 5.16 -9.34
CA ARG A 204 -9.47 6.06 -8.47
C ARG A 204 -8.44 5.34 -7.61
N PHE A 205 -8.77 4.12 -7.20
CA PHE A 205 -7.99 3.36 -6.25
C PHE A 205 -7.70 1.96 -6.80
N VAL A 206 -6.49 1.48 -6.53
CA VAL A 206 -6.11 0.09 -6.72
C VAL A 206 -5.96 -0.54 -5.33
N PRO A 207 -6.92 -1.36 -4.88
CA PRO A 207 -6.97 -1.78 -3.49
C PRO A 207 -5.99 -2.92 -3.19
N PHE A 208 -5.21 -2.72 -2.14
CA PHE A 208 -4.35 -3.72 -1.52
C PHE A 208 -4.91 -4.10 -0.14
N ILE A 209 -4.75 -5.38 0.23
CA ILE A 209 -4.99 -5.83 1.61
C ILE A 209 -3.73 -5.55 2.43
N MET A 210 -3.83 -4.65 3.40
CA MET A 210 -2.80 -4.35 4.40
C MET A 210 -3.08 -5.16 5.69
N PRO A 211 -2.23 -6.14 6.05
CA PRO A 211 -2.61 -7.17 7.00
C PRO A 211 -1.67 -7.32 8.21
N PRO A 212 -1.60 -6.42 9.20
CA PRO A 212 -0.89 -6.78 10.42
C PRO A 212 -1.66 -7.88 11.17
N GLU A 213 -0.94 -8.91 11.62
CA GLU A 213 -1.40 -9.82 12.67
C GLU A 213 -0.82 -9.35 14.00
N ASN A 214 -1.28 -8.18 14.48
CA ASN A 214 -0.88 -7.59 15.77
C ASN A 214 0.65 -7.50 15.93
N ASP A 215 1.33 -6.95 14.92
CA ASP A 215 2.78 -6.74 14.88
C ASP A 215 3.32 -5.80 15.99
N GLY A 216 2.45 -5.02 16.64
CA GLY A 216 2.76 -4.30 17.87
C GLY A 216 3.00 -5.19 19.10
N SER A 217 2.83 -6.51 19.00
CA SER A 217 3.05 -7.49 20.08
C SER A 217 4.24 -8.41 19.81
N PRO A 218 5.06 -8.78 20.83
CA PRO A 218 6.18 -9.71 20.66
C PRO A 218 5.83 -11.08 20.08
N GLY A 219 4.60 -11.52 20.26
CA GLY A 219 4.09 -12.79 19.69
C GLY A 219 3.29 -12.61 18.41
N GLY A 220 3.21 -11.40 17.88
CA GLY A 220 2.50 -11.07 16.64
C GLY A 220 3.31 -11.36 15.39
N SER A 221 2.79 -10.89 14.26
CA SER A 221 3.41 -11.04 12.95
C SER A 221 2.97 -9.89 12.04
N SER A 222 3.88 -9.41 11.19
CA SER A 222 3.58 -8.36 10.21
C SER A 222 2.60 -8.78 9.11
N THR A 223 2.26 -10.07 9.07
CA THR A 223 1.37 -10.67 8.09
C THR A 223 0.54 -11.80 8.69
N VAL A 224 -0.62 -12.09 8.09
CA VAL A 224 -1.47 -13.24 8.46
C VAL A 224 -0.95 -14.55 7.84
N ASP A 225 -1.50 -15.69 8.24
CA ASP A 225 -1.22 -16.96 7.54
C ASP A 225 -2.00 -17.07 6.22
N TRP A 226 -1.63 -18.05 5.40
CA TRP A 226 -2.24 -18.26 4.08
C TRP A 226 -3.74 -18.57 4.14
N LYS A 227 -4.24 -19.21 5.21
CA LYS A 227 -5.67 -19.56 5.36
C LYS A 227 -6.48 -18.31 5.63
N LYS A 228 -5.97 -17.45 6.53
CA LYS A 228 -6.59 -16.15 6.83
C LYS A 228 -6.59 -15.27 5.59
N LEU A 229 -5.48 -15.19 4.85
CA LEU A 229 -5.42 -14.45 3.60
C LEU A 229 -6.43 -14.98 2.56
N ASP A 230 -6.49 -16.30 2.35
CA ASP A 230 -7.45 -16.88 1.40
C ASP A 230 -8.90 -16.61 1.86
N ALA A 231 -9.18 -16.66 3.16
CA ALA A 231 -10.50 -16.31 3.70
C ALA A 231 -10.86 -14.84 3.42
N MET A 232 -9.94 -13.89 3.66
CA MET A 232 -10.15 -12.47 3.37
C MET A 232 -10.45 -12.23 1.89
N LEU A 233 -9.67 -12.83 0.99
CA LEU A 233 -9.82 -12.69 -0.46
C LEU A 233 -11.12 -13.33 -0.99
N ASN A 234 -11.61 -14.38 -0.32
CA ASN A 234 -12.84 -15.08 -0.71
C ASN A 234 -14.12 -14.40 -0.22
N VAL A 235 -14.05 -13.35 0.61
CA VAL A 235 -15.25 -12.55 0.96
C VAL A 235 -15.83 -11.87 -0.28
N GLN A 236 -14.97 -11.28 -1.11
CA GLN A 236 -15.33 -10.69 -2.41
C GLN A 236 -14.21 -10.98 -3.44
N PRO A 237 -14.27 -12.13 -4.14
CA PRO A 237 -13.22 -12.54 -5.07
C PRO A 237 -12.95 -11.50 -6.16
N GLY A 238 -11.67 -11.18 -6.37
CA GLY A 238 -11.21 -10.25 -7.41
C GLY A 238 -11.35 -8.76 -7.07
N LEU A 239 -11.81 -8.41 -5.86
CA LEU A 239 -11.85 -7.02 -5.39
C LEU A 239 -10.45 -6.43 -5.25
N PHE A 240 -9.56 -7.15 -4.57
CA PHE A 240 -8.18 -6.71 -4.31
C PHE A 240 -7.26 -7.02 -5.49
N ARG A 241 -6.30 -6.12 -5.72
CA ARG A 241 -5.29 -6.23 -6.77
C ARG A 241 -3.90 -6.50 -6.22
N GLY A 242 -3.70 -6.30 -4.92
CA GLY A 242 -2.44 -6.61 -4.26
C GLY A 242 -2.55 -6.97 -2.79
N TYR A 243 -1.42 -7.38 -2.24
CA TYR A 243 -1.23 -7.81 -0.86
C TYR A 243 -0.02 -7.13 -0.25
N GLY A 244 -0.20 -6.47 0.89
CA GLY A 244 0.77 -5.58 1.50
C GLY A 244 0.12 -4.23 1.80
N GLU A 245 0.87 -3.21 2.20
CA GLU A 245 2.29 -3.27 2.56
C GLU A 245 2.49 -4.25 3.72
N ILE A 246 3.49 -5.12 3.60
CA ILE A 246 3.92 -5.97 4.70
C ILE A 246 5.22 -5.40 5.25
N GLY A 247 5.17 -4.85 6.47
CA GLY A 247 6.34 -4.35 7.19
C GLY A 247 7.21 -5.48 7.69
N LEU A 248 8.23 -5.87 6.92
CA LEU A 248 9.12 -7.00 7.25
C LEU A 248 10.22 -6.63 8.25
N TYR A 249 10.28 -5.37 8.66
CA TYR A 249 11.12 -4.88 9.75
C TYR A 249 10.56 -5.29 11.12
N GLY A 250 11.43 -5.24 12.13
CA GLY A 250 11.04 -5.54 13.51
C GLY A 250 10.52 -4.29 14.23
N HIS A 251 9.54 -4.47 15.10
CA HIS A 251 9.02 -3.40 15.94
C HIS A 251 9.65 -3.44 17.33
N SER A 252 10.07 -2.28 17.85
CA SER A 252 10.54 -2.18 19.24
C SER A 252 9.43 -2.56 20.21
N GLY A 253 9.62 -3.66 20.96
CA GLY A 253 8.58 -4.21 21.84
C GLY A 253 7.45 -4.95 21.11
N GLY A 254 7.51 -5.07 19.79
CA GLY A 254 6.57 -5.80 18.95
C GLY A 254 7.19 -7.03 18.31
N ALA A 255 6.64 -7.44 17.16
CA ALA A 255 7.06 -8.62 16.43
C ALA A 255 8.51 -8.50 15.94
N ALA A 256 9.20 -9.64 15.90
CA ALA A 256 10.54 -9.72 15.32
C ALA A 256 10.50 -9.49 13.79
N PRO A 257 11.60 -9.06 13.17
CA PRO A 257 11.70 -8.97 11.71
C PRO A 257 11.30 -10.29 11.05
N LEU A 258 10.55 -10.21 9.95
CA LEU A 258 10.07 -11.37 9.21
C LEU A 258 10.84 -11.48 7.89
N PRO A 259 11.79 -12.42 7.73
CA PRO A 259 12.51 -12.56 6.48
C PRO A 259 11.57 -12.83 5.29
N PRO A 260 11.80 -12.22 4.11
CA PRO A 260 11.00 -12.45 2.92
C PRO A 260 10.89 -13.93 2.53
N ASP A 261 11.94 -14.72 2.76
CA ASP A 261 12.00 -16.15 2.46
C ASP A 261 11.49 -17.06 3.59
N SER A 262 10.88 -16.49 4.64
CA SER A 262 10.31 -17.24 5.76
C SER A 262 9.21 -18.22 5.31
N ALA A 263 9.08 -19.35 6.03
CA ALA A 263 8.06 -20.35 5.73
C ALA A 263 6.64 -19.75 5.66
N ARG A 264 6.35 -18.75 6.50
CA ARG A 264 5.08 -18.05 6.51
C ARG A 264 4.76 -17.35 5.18
N LEU A 265 5.71 -16.61 4.62
CA LEU A 265 5.55 -15.94 3.34
C LEU A 265 5.59 -16.92 2.15
N GLN A 266 6.42 -17.97 2.24
CA GLN A 266 6.46 -19.03 1.23
C GLN A 266 5.08 -19.72 1.07
N GLU A 267 4.34 -19.90 2.15
CA GLU A 267 2.97 -20.45 2.12
C GLU A 267 1.93 -19.48 1.55
N ILE A 268 2.21 -18.16 1.55
CA ILE A 268 1.31 -17.13 1.01
C ILE A 268 1.42 -17.04 -0.53
N TYR A 269 2.60 -17.25 -1.12
CA TYR A 269 2.77 -17.09 -2.57
C TYR A 269 1.85 -17.95 -3.45
N PRO A 270 1.48 -19.20 -3.10
CA PRO A 270 0.43 -19.93 -3.80
C PRO A 270 -0.93 -19.22 -3.81
N ILE A 271 -1.30 -18.52 -2.72
CA ILE A 271 -2.53 -17.73 -2.62
C ILE A 271 -2.42 -16.46 -3.47
N VAL A 272 -1.28 -15.78 -3.43
CA VAL A 272 -0.96 -14.64 -4.30
C VAL A 272 -1.14 -15.02 -5.77
N ARG A 273 -0.62 -16.17 -6.21
CA ARG A 273 -0.80 -16.67 -7.59
C ARG A 273 -2.26 -16.98 -7.91
N LYS A 274 -2.95 -17.70 -7.02
CA LYS A 274 -4.37 -18.06 -7.17
C LYS A 274 -5.24 -16.83 -7.45
N HIS A 275 -4.99 -15.74 -6.72
CA HIS A 275 -5.74 -14.49 -6.81
C HIS A 275 -5.09 -13.43 -7.73
N LYS A 276 -3.93 -13.73 -8.32
CA LYS A 276 -3.18 -12.87 -9.26
C LYS A 276 -2.84 -11.50 -8.65
N LEU A 277 -2.35 -11.51 -7.42
CA LEU A 277 -2.03 -10.32 -6.65
C LEU A 277 -0.60 -9.85 -6.92
N VAL A 278 -0.40 -8.54 -6.88
CA VAL A 278 0.92 -7.92 -6.68
C VAL A 278 1.27 -7.96 -5.19
N VAL A 279 2.53 -8.21 -4.84
CA VAL A 279 2.99 -8.20 -3.45
C VAL A 279 3.76 -6.90 -3.18
N TYR A 280 3.43 -6.21 -2.08
CA TYR A 280 4.13 -5.00 -1.65
C TYR A 280 4.80 -5.24 -0.30
N PHE A 281 6.12 -5.01 -0.22
CA PHE A 281 6.89 -5.11 1.02
C PHE A 281 7.46 -3.75 1.44
N HIS A 282 7.58 -3.56 2.75
CA HIS A 282 8.57 -2.66 3.32
C HIS A 282 9.63 -3.54 3.97
N LEU A 283 10.82 -3.54 3.40
CA LEU A 283 11.90 -4.44 3.81
C LEU A 283 12.56 -3.94 5.09
N GLY A 284 13.12 -4.86 5.87
CA GLY A 284 13.96 -4.55 7.02
C GLY A 284 15.44 -4.71 6.74
N GLU A 285 16.26 -4.20 7.66
CA GLU A 285 17.73 -4.28 7.62
C GLU A 285 18.25 -5.70 7.35
N GLY A 286 19.21 -5.80 6.42
CA GLY A 286 19.92 -7.05 6.11
C GLY A 286 19.08 -8.10 5.36
N GLN A 287 17.93 -7.74 4.80
CA GLN A 287 17.03 -8.69 4.12
C GLN A 287 17.33 -8.93 2.64
N LYS A 288 18.34 -8.27 2.05
CA LYS A 288 18.69 -8.38 0.62
C LYS A 288 18.75 -9.82 0.11
N GLU A 289 19.56 -10.67 0.73
CA GLU A 289 19.77 -12.05 0.25
C GLU A 289 18.48 -12.88 0.30
N ALA A 290 17.68 -12.71 1.36
CA ALA A 290 16.38 -13.37 1.50
C ALA A 290 15.41 -12.89 0.41
N PHE A 291 15.41 -11.59 0.10
CA PHE A 291 14.56 -11.04 -0.94
C PHE A 291 14.98 -11.53 -2.34
N GLU A 292 16.27 -11.52 -2.69
CA GLU A 292 16.75 -12.05 -3.98
C GLU A 292 16.37 -13.54 -4.17
N LYS A 293 16.39 -14.35 -3.10
CA LYS A 293 15.90 -15.75 -3.16
C LYS A 293 14.42 -15.81 -3.50
N VAL A 294 13.59 -14.97 -2.87
CA VAL A 294 12.15 -14.89 -3.16
C VAL A 294 11.90 -14.47 -4.60
N LEU A 295 12.58 -13.42 -5.08
CA LEU A 295 12.43 -12.92 -6.45
C LEU A 295 12.82 -13.98 -7.48
N SER A 296 13.92 -14.70 -7.23
CA SER A 296 14.39 -15.80 -8.08
C SER A 296 13.45 -16.99 -8.09
N ALA A 297 12.86 -17.33 -6.94
CA ALA A 297 11.94 -18.45 -6.80
C ALA A 297 10.52 -18.16 -7.33
N ASN A 298 10.16 -16.88 -7.46
CA ASN A 298 8.82 -16.44 -7.85
C ASN A 298 8.86 -15.42 -9.02
N PRO A 299 9.47 -15.75 -10.17
CA PRO A 299 9.62 -14.81 -11.29
C PRO A 299 8.28 -14.44 -11.94
N ASP A 300 7.22 -15.20 -11.66
CA ASP A 300 5.85 -14.98 -12.15
C ASP A 300 5.02 -14.04 -11.26
N ILE A 301 5.48 -13.75 -10.04
CA ILE A 301 4.84 -12.78 -9.14
C ILE A 301 5.52 -11.43 -9.33
N THR A 302 4.72 -10.38 -9.43
CA THR A 302 5.21 -9.00 -9.36
C THR A 302 5.34 -8.57 -7.91
N PHE A 303 6.52 -8.04 -7.58
CA PHE A 303 6.82 -7.48 -6.28
C PHE A 303 7.06 -5.97 -6.41
N ILE A 304 6.61 -5.22 -5.42
CA ILE A 304 6.98 -3.82 -5.18
C ILE A 304 7.61 -3.76 -3.80
N TRP A 305 8.64 -2.94 -3.64
CA TRP A 305 9.12 -2.58 -2.31
C TRP A 305 9.52 -1.12 -2.25
N HIS A 306 9.46 -0.55 -1.06
CA HIS A 306 10.08 0.73 -0.72
C HIS A 306 10.96 0.55 0.53
N GLY A 307 11.61 1.63 0.94
CA GLY A 307 12.51 1.69 2.09
C GLY A 307 13.94 1.31 1.73
N ASP A 308 14.88 2.15 2.17
CA ASP A 308 16.31 2.02 1.91
C ASP A 308 17.02 1.05 2.88
N GLN A 309 16.30 0.46 3.83
CA GLN A 309 16.85 -0.45 4.84
C GLN A 309 17.13 -1.86 4.30
N LEU A 310 17.28 -2.02 2.98
CA LEU A 310 17.60 -3.32 2.40
C LEU A 310 18.98 -3.85 2.84
N ALA A 311 19.93 -2.94 3.05
CA ALA A 311 21.29 -3.23 3.50
C ALA A 311 21.38 -3.26 5.03
N ASP A 312 22.39 -3.95 5.57
CA ASP A 312 22.71 -3.87 7.01
C ASP A 312 23.29 -2.48 7.35
N CYS A 313 22.55 -1.69 8.15
CA CYS A 313 22.92 -0.31 8.45
C CYS A 313 24.07 -0.12 9.43
N GLY A 314 24.78 -1.19 9.79
CA GLY A 314 26.17 -1.07 10.25
C GLY A 314 27.11 -0.41 9.23
N GLN A 315 26.74 -0.38 7.94
CA GLN A 315 27.56 0.17 6.82
C GLN A 315 26.78 1.03 5.81
N CYS A 316 25.59 1.55 6.15
CA CYS A 316 24.79 2.37 5.23
C CYS A 316 25.59 3.59 4.73
N ASP A 317 26.09 3.53 3.49
CA ASP A 317 26.85 4.60 2.83
C ASP A 317 25.92 5.57 2.07
N GLY A 318 24.60 5.37 2.19
CA GLY A 318 23.58 6.10 1.46
C GLY A 318 23.56 5.78 -0.04
N SER A 319 24.22 4.70 -0.48
CA SER A 319 24.24 4.31 -1.89
C SER A 319 23.03 3.46 -2.27
N LEU A 320 22.48 3.72 -3.45
CA LEU A 320 21.42 2.92 -4.07
C LEU A 320 21.94 1.63 -4.72
N ARG A 321 23.11 1.14 -4.30
CA ARG A 321 23.82 0.03 -4.96
C ARG A 321 23.05 -1.28 -4.86
N ASP A 322 22.55 -1.61 -3.68
CA ASP A 322 21.82 -2.86 -3.46
C ASP A 322 20.46 -2.84 -4.16
N VAL A 323 19.76 -1.69 -4.13
CA VAL A 323 18.52 -1.48 -4.90
C VAL A 323 18.78 -1.64 -6.41
N THR A 324 19.84 -1.01 -6.92
CA THR A 324 20.28 -1.12 -8.32
C THR A 324 20.53 -2.58 -8.72
N GLU A 325 21.27 -3.33 -7.90
CA GLU A 325 21.61 -4.72 -8.19
C GLU A 325 20.36 -5.61 -8.27
N ILE A 326 19.39 -5.41 -7.38
CA ILE A 326 18.11 -6.14 -7.42
C ILE A 326 17.35 -5.82 -8.71
N LEU A 327 17.19 -4.54 -9.04
CA LEU A 327 16.44 -4.11 -10.22
C LEU A 327 17.05 -4.65 -11.53
N GLU A 328 18.38 -4.67 -11.64
CA GLU A 328 19.09 -5.19 -12.83
C GLU A 328 18.93 -6.71 -13.00
N LYS A 329 18.88 -7.47 -11.90
CA LYS A 329 18.78 -8.93 -11.93
C LYS A 329 17.35 -9.44 -12.09
N HIS A 330 16.38 -8.71 -11.56
CA HIS A 330 15.00 -9.19 -11.42
C HIS A 330 14.02 -8.29 -12.18
N PRO A 331 13.49 -8.70 -13.34
CA PRO A 331 12.56 -7.87 -14.10
C PRO A 331 11.13 -7.81 -13.51
N ASN A 332 10.82 -8.68 -12.55
CA ASN A 332 9.51 -8.80 -11.90
C ASN A 332 9.37 -7.93 -10.63
N VAL A 333 10.31 -7.02 -10.38
CA VAL A 333 10.37 -6.23 -9.15
C VAL A 333 10.46 -4.73 -9.46
N TYR A 334 9.79 -3.94 -8.62
CA TYR A 334 9.66 -2.49 -8.73
C TYR A 334 10.02 -1.81 -7.41
N TYR A 335 10.66 -0.64 -7.47
CA TYR A 335 11.02 0.16 -6.29
C TYR A 335 10.12 1.41 -6.20
N GLY A 336 9.47 1.62 -5.05
CA GLY A 336 8.81 2.87 -4.67
C GLY A 336 9.83 3.87 -4.14
N VAL A 337 9.68 5.14 -4.49
CA VAL A 337 10.54 6.24 -4.02
C VAL A 337 9.66 7.24 -3.29
N ASP A 338 9.60 7.08 -1.97
CA ASP A 338 8.87 7.91 -1.01
C ASP A 338 9.81 8.77 -0.16
N GLU A 339 11.12 8.53 -0.25
CA GLU A 339 12.16 9.24 0.52
C GLU A 339 12.57 10.58 -0.10
N LEU A 340 11.87 11.01 -1.17
CA LEU A 340 11.94 12.39 -1.65
C LEU A 340 11.54 13.35 -0.51
N TYR A 341 11.69 14.66 -0.73
CA TYR A 341 11.14 15.67 0.18
C TYR A 341 11.78 15.73 1.57
N GLY A 342 12.99 15.18 1.73
CA GLY A 342 13.67 15.15 3.03
C GLY A 342 13.32 13.93 3.86
N ASP A 343 12.96 12.83 3.18
CA ASP A 343 12.75 11.52 3.77
C ASP A 343 11.59 11.59 4.80
N VAL A 344 11.88 11.45 6.09
CA VAL A 344 10.88 11.28 7.15
C VAL A 344 10.02 12.50 7.50
N PHE A 345 10.13 13.65 6.82
CA PHE A 345 9.38 14.86 7.24
C PHE A 345 7.85 14.67 7.23
N LEU A 346 7.33 13.95 6.25
CA LEU A 346 5.89 13.72 6.12
C LEU A 346 5.38 12.73 7.19
N LEU A 347 6.20 11.73 7.51
CA LEU A 347 5.85 10.61 8.39
C LEU A 347 6.18 10.89 9.87
N ASN A 348 7.01 11.88 10.15
CA ASN A 348 7.42 12.22 11.50
C ASN A 348 6.33 13.00 12.24
N GLU A 349 5.72 12.33 13.23
CA GLU A 349 4.64 12.86 14.07
C GLU A 349 5.03 14.06 14.95
N ASP A 350 6.34 14.30 15.15
CA ASP A 350 6.82 15.46 15.89
C ASP A 350 6.63 16.78 15.11
N TYR A 351 6.42 16.70 13.78
CA TYR A 351 6.15 17.88 12.97
C TYR A 351 4.68 18.25 12.95
N THR A 352 4.42 19.55 13.10
CA THR A 352 3.14 20.15 12.76
C THR A 352 3.00 20.33 11.25
N LYS A 353 1.75 20.43 10.78
CA LYS A 353 1.42 20.79 9.39
C LYS A 353 2.17 22.06 8.95
N GLU A 354 2.19 23.09 9.79
CA GLU A 354 2.81 24.38 9.47
C GLU A 354 4.33 24.29 9.34
N GLU A 355 4.98 23.49 10.19
CA GLU A 355 6.41 23.23 10.12
C GLU A 355 6.77 22.46 8.85
N PHE A 356 6.00 21.42 8.52
CA PHE A 356 6.16 20.69 7.26
C PHE A 356 6.08 21.63 6.06
N ILE A 357 5.01 22.43 5.94
CA ILE A 357 4.84 23.39 4.84
C ILE A 357 5.99 24.42 4.81
N ALA A 358 6.51 24.82 5.97
CA ALA A 358 7.61 25.78 6.04
C ALA A 358 8.90 25.25 5.38
N HIS A 359 9.16 23.95 5.41
CA HIS A 359 10.33 23.35 4.74
C HIS A 359 10.31 23.56 3.21
N PHE A 360 9.13 23.63 2.60
CA PHE A 360 8.98 23.77 1.16
C PHE A 360 8.96 25.23 0.66
N LYS A 361 8.97 26.22 1.56
CA LYS A 361 9.05 27.65 1.15
C LYS A 361 10.35 27.98 0.42
N ASN A 362 11.43 27.26 0.74
CA ASN A 362 12.70 27.32 0.03
C ASN A 362 13.19 25.88 -0.24
N TYR A 363 12.48 25.18 -1.11
CA TYR A 363 12.72 23.77 -1.36
C TYR A 363 13.97 23.48 -2.22
N GLU A 364 14.60 24.49 -2.85
CA GLU A 364 15.72 24.29 -3.80
C GLU A 364 16.93 23.50 -3.23
N PRO A 365 17.38 23.72 -1.98
CA PRO A 365 18.45 22.91 -1.40
C PRO A 365 18.04 21.44 -1.25
N LEU A 366 16.77 21.20 -0.91
CA LEU A 366 16.20 19.86 -0.77
C LEU A 366 16.13 19.18 -2.13
N LEU A 367 15.59 19.89 -3.12
CA LEU A 367 15.49 19.43 -4.51
C LEU A 367 16.86 19.10 -5.10
N THR A 368 17.88 19.89 -4.78
CA THR A 368 19.26 19.63 -5.22
C THR A 368 19.76 18.29 -4.65
N LYS A 369 19.57 18.05 -3.35
CA LYS A 369 19.97 16.80 -2.70
C LYS A 369 19.23 15.59 -3.28
N ASP A 370 17.92 15.73 -3.50
CA ASP A 370 17.11 14.66 -4.07
C ASP A 370 17.54 14.35 -5.51
N LEU A 371 17.84 15.37 -6.32
CA LEU A 371 18.33 15.17 -7.69
C LEU A 371 19.71 14.51 -7.71
N GLU A 372 20.61 14.88 -6.80
CA GLU A 372 21.93 14.24 -6.67
C GLU A 372 21.82 12.76 -6.29
N THR A 373 20.80 12.40 -5.50
CA THR A 373 20.58 11.03 -5.02
C THR A 373 19.86 10.18 -6.06
N TRP A 374 18.74 10.68 -6.58
CA TRP A 374 17.74 9.84 -7.25
C TRP A 374 17.72 9.96 -8.77
N LYS A 375 18.16 11.09 -9.35
CA LYS A 375 17.97 11.36 -10.79
C LYS A 375 18.63 10.29 -11.67
N GLU A 376 19.93 10.02 -11.47
CA GLU A 376 20.66 9.06 -12.28
C GLU A 376 20.09 7.64 -12.12
N PHE A 377 19.72 7.27 -10.89
CA PHE A 377 19.11 5.99 -10.58
C PHE A 377 17.77 5.79 -11.31
N ILE A 378 16.85 6.75 -11.20
CA ILE A 378 15.53 6.69 -11.86
C ILE A 378 15.70 6.62 -13.38
N GLU A 379 16.62 7.40 -13.95
CA GLU A 379 16.86 7.45 -15.40
C GLU A 379 17.50 6.16 -15.94
N LYS A 380 18.27 5.47 -15.11
CA LYS A 380 18.86 4.16 -15.42
C LYS A 380 17.85 3.02 -15.31
N HIS A 381 16.84 3.14 -14.44
CA HIS A 381 15.80 2.12 -14.21
C HIS A 381 14.38 2.61 -14.59
N PRO A 382 14.16 3.19 -15.78
CA PRO A 382 12.97 3.99 -16.06
C PRO A 382 11.66 3.20 -16.12
N ASN A 383 11.71 1.86 -16.13
CA ASN A 383 10.55 0.98 -16.20
C ASN A 383 10.26 0.22 -14.89
N GLN A 384 11.05 0.44 -13.84
CA GLN A 384 10.94 -0.31 -12.57
C GLN A 384 10.83 0.60 -11.34
N VAL A 385 10.98 1.91 -11.49
CA VAL A 385 10.87 2.86 -10.37
C VAL A 385 9.51 3.57 -10.41
N LEU A 386 8.86 3.67 -9.27
CA LEU A 386 7.55 4.25 -9.05
C LEU A 386 7.69 5.52 -8.21
N TRP A 387 6.85 6.52 -8.48
CA TRP A 387 6.67 7.66 -7.59
C TRP A 387 5.57 7.35 -6.57
N ASP A 388 5.85 7.56 -5.29
CA ASP A 388 4.90 7.46 -4.20
C ASP A 388 5.19 8.47 -3.08
N THR A 389 4.32 8.48 -2.07
CA THR A 389 4.40 9.43 -0.95
C THR A 389 4.27 8.83 0.43
N ASP A 390 3.90 7.55 0.53
CA ASP A 390 3.66 6.84 1.79
C ASP A 390 2.67 7.54 2.75
N ARG A 391 1.77 8.38 2.21
CA ARG A 391 0.85 9.19 3.01
C ARG A 391 -0.14 8.32 3.78
N GLY A 392 -0.58 8.80 4.94
CA GLY A 392 -1.62 8.17 5.76
C GLY A 392 -1.10 7.38 6.96
N VAL A 393 0.21 7.24 7.08
CA VAL A 393 0.88 6.72 8.28
C VAL A 393 1.37 7.88 9.15
N GLY A 394 1.21 7.73 10.47
CA GLY A 394 1.62 8.72 11.47
C GLY A 394 0.78 10.00 11.42
N SER A 395 1.26 11.01 10.70
CA SER A 395 0.70 12.36 10.67
C SER A 395 -0.67 12.42 9.98
N THR A 396 -1.74 12.63 10.74
CA THR A 396 -3.11 12.74 10.21
C THR A 396 -3.32 13.94 9.29
N TRP A 397 -2.46 14.95 9.38
CA TRP A 397 -2.50 16.13 8.50
C TRP A 397 -1.88 15.88 7.12
N SER A 398 -1.26 14.72 6.88
CA SER A 398 -0.64 14.36 5.59
C SER A 398 -1.63 14.33 4.41
N VAL A 399 -2.92 14.19 4.70
CA VAL A 399 -4.02 14.21 3.72
C VAL A 399 -4.67 15.58 3.54
N ASP A 400 -4.20 16.60 4.27
CA ASP A 400 -4.74 17.96 4.16
C ASP A 400 -4.50 18.52 2.74
N PRO A 401 -5.50 19.17 2.11
CA PRO A 401 -5.38 19.68 0.75
C PRO A 401 -4.22 20.66 0.52
N GLU A 402 -3.83 21.45 1.54
CA GLU A 402 -2.69 22.37 1.43
C GLU A 402 -1.36 21.61 1.41
N VAL A 403 -1.24 20.57 2.24
CA VAL A 403 -0.08 19.67 2.28
C VAL A 403 0.03 18.91 0.96
N ALA A 404 -1.09 18.42 0.44
CA ALA A 404 -1.18 17.74 -0.84
C ALA A 404 -0.62 18.60 -1.98
N VAL A 405 -1.05 19.86 -2.08
CA VAL A 405 -0.55 20.79 -3.11
C VAL A 405 0.95 21.06 -2.96
N VAL A 406 1.43 21.31 -1.74
CA VAL A 406 2.86 21.59 -1.50
C VAL A 406 3.73 20.40 -1.87
N LEU A 407 3.36 19.19 -1.43
CA LEU A 407 4.09 17.98 -1.72
C LEU A 407 4.08 17.68 -3.22
N ASN A 408 2.91 17.77 -3.86
CA ASN A 408 2.76 17.52 -5.29
C ASN A 408 3.52 18.54 -6.16
N ASP A 409 3.50 19.82 -5.80
CA ASP A 409 4.27 20.86 -6.50
C ASP A 409 5.78 20.56 -6.41
N TYR A 410 6.27 20.09 -5.26
CA TYR A 410 7.65 19.61 -5.15
C TYR A 410 7.91 18.40 -6.04
N SER A 411 7.05 17.37 -5.99
CA SER A 411 7.20 16.17 -6.83
C SER A 411 7.31 16.57 -8.30
N ARG A 412 6.46 17.50 -8.74
CA ARG A 412 6.46 18.01 -10.12
C ARG A 412 7.71 18.80 -10.45
N ALA A 413 8.26 19.56 -9.50
CA ALA A 413 9.55 20.24 -9.69
C ALA A 413 10.67 19.21 -9.90
N PHE A 414 10.73 18.17 -9.07
CA PHE A 414 11.69 17.07 -9.20
C PHE A 414 11.54 16.31 -10.52
N ILE A 415 10.34 15.80 -10.82
CA ILE A 415 10.04 15.04 -12.04
C ILE A 415 10.36 15.88 -13.28
N GLY A 416 10.07 17.18 -13.24
CA GLY A 416 10.36 18.10 -14.34
C GLY A 416 11.84 18.20 -14.71
N ARG A 417 12.74 17.79 -13.81
CA ARG A 417 14.20 17.74 -14.04
C ARG A 417 14.73 16.38 -14.46
N LEU A 418 13.89 15.35 -14.51
CA LEU A 418 14.23 14.07 -15.12
C LEU A 418 14.20 14.17 -16.66
N ASP A 419 14.84 13.24 -17.33
CA ASP A 419 14.80 13.07 -18.78
C ASP A 419 13.36 12.92 -19.26
N LYS A 420 13.00 13.65 -20.33
CA LYS A 420 11.60 13.77 -20.80
C LYS A 420 10.91 12.43 -21.07
N ASN A 421 11.66 11.42 -21.53
CA ASN A 421 11.15 10.08 -21.81
C ASN A 421 10.97 9.21 -20.55
N VAL A 422 11.47 9.66 -19.40
CA VAL A 422 11.36 9.01 -18.07
C VAL A 422 10.24 9.62 -17.24
N GLN A 423 10.01 10.93 -17.35
CA GLN A 423 9.04 11.69 -16.53
C GLN A 423 7.69 10.99 -16.38
N GLU A 424 7.01 10.64 -17.49
CA GLU A 424 5.70 9.99 -17.42
C GLU A 424 5.75 8.57 -16.88
N LYS A 425 6.88 7.87 -17.04
CA LYS A 425 7.04 6.50 -16.52
C LYS A 425 7.09 6.49 -15.01
N PHE A 426 7.96 7.33 -14.45
CA PHE A 426 8.08 7.52 -13.02
C PHE A 426 6.81 8.13 -12.42
N ALA A 427 6.24 9.17 -13.05
CA ALA A 427 5.08 9.88 -12.50
C ALA A 427 3.77 9.07 -12.46
N TYR A 428 3.54 8.15 -13.40
CA TYR A 428 2.29 7.37 -13.40
C TYR A 428 2.29 6.08 -14.24
N LYS A 429 2.98 6.01 -15.39
CA LYS A 429 2.80 4.90 -16.33
C LYS A 429 3.28 3.58 -15.77
N ASN A 430 4.38 3.56 -15.01
CA ASN A 430 4.87 2.32 -14.42
C ASN A 430 3.81 1.73 -13.48
N ALA A 431 3.24 2.54 -12.58
CA ALA A 431 2.16 2.12 -11.67
C ALA A 431 0.91 1.63 -12.44
N GLN A 432 0.46 2.36 -13.46
CA GLN A 432 -0.70 1.94 -14.25
C GLN A 432 -0.44 0.64 -15.04
N TRP A 433 0.77 0.46 -15.58
CA TRP A 433 1.14 -0.75 -16.34
C TRP A 433 1.26 -2.01 -15.50
N LEU A 434 1.36 -1.90 -14.17
CA LEU A 434 1.28 -3.06 -13.28
C LEU A 434 -0.09 -3.72 -13.33
N PHE A 435 -1.14 -2.93 -13.54
CA PHE A 435 -2.53 -3.37 -13.46
C PHE A 435 -3.29 -3.30 -14.79
N ALA A 436 -2.64 -2.84 -15.86
CA ALA A 436 -3.22 -2.82 -17.20
C ALA A 436 -3.54 -4.24 -17.69
N GLU A 437 -4.73 -4.41 -18.27
CA GLU A 437 -5.15 -5.69 -18.86
C GLU A 437 -4.25 -6.03 -20.07
N GLY A 438 -3.65 -7.24 -20.09
CA GLY A 438 -2.86 -7.72 -21.23
C GLY A 438 -1.39 -8.11 -20.94
N LYS A 439 -0.89 -7.96 -19.71
CA LYS A 439 0.40 -8.53 -19.26
C LYS A 439 0.30 -10.01 -18.82
N LYS A 440 -0.76 -10.73 -19.17
CA LYS A 440 -0.98 -12.12 -18.76
C LYS A 440 -0.76 -13.09 -19.90
#